data_AF-A0A9X8DNL4-F1
#
_entry.id   AF-A0A9X8DNL4-F1
#
_cell.length_a   1.000
_cell.length_b   1.000
_cell.length_c   1.000
_cell.angle_alpha   90.00
_cell.angle_beta   90.00
_cell.angle_gamma   90.00
#
_symmetry.space_group_name_H-M   'P 1'
#
loop_
_entity.id
_entity.type
_entity.pdbx_description
1 polymer ?
#
loop_
_entity_poly.entity_id
_entity_poly.type
_entity_poly.pdbx_seq_one_letter_code
_entity_poly.pdbx_strand_id
1 'polypeptide(L)'
;MADIEVDTSVQVAAAPAAPVKVAVAFVPKPDKAAHEAELAALEVLKKKAQDRTNAIRAELDAIQSGRSGFSEKIAEAKVLYLELKEKKEHAYTSKTQLKVNLDKAIAAKTAHRESQKSVRDQVSYKSVEDVDKRIAELQHDQNTKSMSLTAEKNLLKEIENLKAAKKVLAKASADKDNGAKFDVSIDDIRAAMKAKSEEITAVTEAFNAQKAILDALRDESNAGGRGDYPKLIEERKALKLEIDDIFTQIKARRQKFKEDNDAYFQGIRAKREAQKAARDAEEAAIKAEFDAKLAAYETELAKIHPFQDEQDLCHSLVVYLEKTYSKDLHAAATATSSTSAESKVVSLELDGLQPLKRADEEFFVGKKGKGKKFAHAASTTNSKKDTKVVLPLAQLQSFSTVGLTPPAVVSAVAASIAAIKAKKEWFAAQTDRQHAKPAAAAAPTKEQAAASPAKKNAKFNAADQGAFPSLSGNAATVAPDATWDRLAPSAPAVSYEYNYEDAPVDEEE
;
A
#
# COMPACT_ATOMS: atom_id res chain seq x y z
N MET A 1 -11.87 -53.24 23.00
CA MET A 1 -10.46 -53.66 23.07
C MET A 1 -9.67 -52.39 22.82
N ALA A 2 -9.44 -51.61 23.89
CA ALA A 2 -8.26 -51.69 24.77
C ALA A 2 -7.09 -50.98 24.05
N ASP A 3 -6.55 -49.84 24.48
CA ASP A 3 -6.41 -49.31 25.84
C ASP A 3 -6.46 -47.77 25.90
N ILE A 4 -7.12 -47.30 26.96
CA ILE A 4 -7.14 -45.93 27.48
C ILE A 4 -6.30 -46.00 28.76
N GLU A 5 -5.18 -45.27 28.80
CA GLU A 5 -4.44 -45.04 30.06
C GLU A 5 -4.54 -43.55 30.43
N VAL A 6 -5.10 -43.33 31.62
CA VAL A 6 -5.37 -42.06 32.27
C VAL A 6 -4.34 -41.85 33.39
N ASP A 7 -3.82 -40.62 33.43
CA ASP A 7 -3.22 -39.86 34.53
C ASP A 7 -2.48 -40.56 35.67
N THR A 8 -1.23 -40.11 35.89
CA THR A 8 -0.83 -39.65 37.24
C THR A 8 0.03 -38.40 37.16
N SER A 9 -0.56 -37.30 37.64
CA SER A 9 0.06 -36.02 37.99
C SER A 9 1.13 -36.16 39.08
N VAL A 10 2.34 -35.63 38.82
CA VAL A 10 3.27 -35.22 39.89
C VAL A 10 3.68 -33.77 39.60
N GLN A 11 3.07 -32.85 40.35
CA GLN A 11 3.51 -31.45 40.43
C GLN A 11 4.81 -31.41 41.25
N VAL A 12 5.91 -31.03 40.61
CA VAL A 12 7.16 -30.67 41.29
C VAL A 12 7.28 -29.14 41.32
N ALA A 13 7.44 -28.65 42.55
CA ALA A 13 7.54 -27.27 42.97
C ALA A 13 8.46 -26.39 42.12
N ALA A 14 7.95 -25.21 41.77
CA ALA A 14 8.71 -24.09 41.24
C ALA A 14 9.67 -23.53 42.30
N ALA A 15 10.97 -23.54 41.99
CA ALA A 15 12.01 -22.81 42.71
C ALA A 15 12.36 -21.52 41.94
N PRO A 16 12.72 -20.42 42.65
CA PRO A 16 12.57 -19.04 42.17
C PRO A 16 13.63 -18.62 41.15
N ALA A 17 13.16 -17.79 40.20
CA ALA A 17 13.95 -17.21 39.13
C ALA A 17 15.05 -16.26 39.64
N ALA A 18 16.29 -16.53 39.22
CA ALA A 18 17.40 -15.60 39.28
C ALA A 18 17.21 -14.45 38.25
N PRO A 19 17.73 -13.24 38.52
CA PRO A 19 17.42 -12.05 37.73
C PRO A 19 18.02 -12.13 36.34
N VAL A 20 17.15 -12.21 35.34
CA VAL A 20 17.52 -12.10 33.93
C VAL A 20 18.02 -10.68 33.67
N LYS A 21 19.33 -10.53 33.49
CA LYS A 21 19.90 -9.37 32.81
C LYS A 21 19.35 -9.37 31.38
N VAL A 22 18.32 -8.58 31.13
CA VAL A 22 17.76 -8.37 29.79
C VAL A 22 18.83 -7.68 28.95
N ALA A 23 19.57 -8.47 28.18
CA ALA A 23 20.40 -7.98 27.09
C ALA A 23 19.44 -7.43 26.03
N VAL A 24 19.14 -6.14 26.10
CA VAL A 24 18.40 -5.44 25.04
C VAL A 24 19.32 -5.46 23.82
N ALA A 25 19.05 -6.40 22.91
CA ALA A 25 19.75 -6.50 21.64
C ALA A 25 19.59 -5.16 20.91
N PHE A 26 20.70 -4.42 20.79
CA PHE A 26 20.72 -3.18 20.02
C PHE A 26 20.60 -3.55 18.55
N VAL A 27 19.38 -3.46 18.00
CA VAL A 27 19.18 -3.53 16.56
C VAL A 27 19.85 -2.27 15.98
N PRO A 28 20.80 -2.39 15.03
CA PRO A 28 21.40 -1.22 14.39
C PRO A 28 20.36 -0.50 13.53
N LYS A 29 20.50 0.82 13.39
CA LYS A 29 19.60 1.61 12.53
C LYS A 29 19.75 1.13 11.08
N PRO A 30 18.64 0.79 10.38
CA PRO A 30 18.71 0.42 8.97
C PRO A 30 19.29 1.56 8.13
N ASP A 31 20.22 1.24 7.22
CA ASP A 31 20.83 2.21 6.33
C ASP A 31 19.82 2.65 5.26
N LYS A 32 19.42 3.92 5.32
CA LYS A 32 18.44 4.50 4.40
C LYS A 32 19.02 4.74 3.02
N ALA A 33 20.29 5.13 2.93
CA ALA A 33 20.91 5.49 1.65
C ALA A 33 21.10 4.24 0.78
N ALA A 34 21.51 3.13 1.39
CA ALA A 34 21.62 1.84 0.71
C ALA A 34 20.24 1.34 0.21
N HIS A 35 19.19 1.46 1.05
CA HIS A 35 17.83 1.07 0.67
C HIS A 35 17.27 1.91 -0.48
N GLU A 36 17.45 3.22 -0.44
CA GLU A 36 17.02 4.13 -1.51
C GLU A 36 17.78 3.87 -2.83
N ALA A 37 19.08 3.56 -2.76
CA ALA A 37 19.87 3.20 -3.93
C ALA A 37 19.40 1.88 -4.57
N GLU A 38 19.10 0.85 -3.75
CA GLU A 38 18.53 -0.42 -4.23
C GLU A 38 17.14 -0.22 -4.86
N LEU A 39 16.28 0.60 -4.26
CA LEU A 39 14.98 0.93 -4.81
C LEU A 39 15.08 1.70 -6.13
N ALA A 40 15.99 2.68 -6.22
CA ALA A 40 16.22 3.43 -7.44
C ALA A 40 16.68 2.53 -8.60
N ALA A 41 17.56 1.56 -8.34
CA ALA A 41 17.99 0.58 -9.33
C ALA A 41 16.82 -0.28 -9.85
N LEU A 42 15.97 -0.78 -8.95
CA LEU A 42 14.77 -1.55 -9.33
C LEU A 42 13.75 -0.69 -10.08
N GLU A 43 13.59 0.58 -9.71
CA GLU A 43 12.70 1.51 -10.41
C GLU A 43 13.17 1.84 -11.83
N VAL A 44 14.49 1.92 -12.07
CA VAL A 44 15.06 2.06 -13.42
C VAL A 44 14.78 0.83 -14.27
N LEU A 45 14.98 -0.38 -13.73
CA LEU A 45 14.66 -1.63 -14.44
C LEU A 45 13.17 -1.74 -14.77
N LYS A 46 12.31 -1.40 -13.81
CA LYS A 46 10.86 -1.34 -14.03
C LYS A 46 10.49 -0.38 -15.16
N LYS A 47 11.03 0.84 -15.16
CA LYS A 47 10.78 1.82 -16.23
C LYS A 47 11.21 1.28 -17.59
N LYS A 48 12.42 0.71 -17.68
CA LYS A 48 12.92 0.09 -18.92
C LYS A 48 12.00 -1.01 -19.45
N ALA A 49 11.52 -1.90 -18.58
CA ALA A 49 10.58 -2.96 -18.96
C ALA A 49 9.21 -2.41 -19.37
N GLN A 50 8.73 -1.36 -18.71
CA GLN A 50 7.50 -0.65 -19.06
C GLN A 50 7.61 0.06 -20.42
N ASP A 51 8.72 0.74 -20.69
CA ASP A 51 8.98 1.42 -21.96
C ASP A 51 9.03 0.41 -23.12
N ARG A 52 9.71 -0.73 -22.93
CA ARG A 52 9.69 -1.81 -23.93
C ARG A 52 8.29 -2.40 -24.12
N THR A 53 7.52 -2.57 -23.05
CA THR A 53 6.12 -3.02 -23.13
C THR A 53 5.26 -2.04 -23.94
N ASN A 54 5.45 -0.74 -23.76
CA ASN A 54 4.74 0.30 -24.51
C ASN A 54 5.19 0.36 -25.98
N ALA A 55 6.48 0.18 -26.27
CA ALA A 55 6.97 0.05 -27.64
C ALA A 55 6.36 -1.17 -28.34
N ILE A 56 6.33 -2.33 -27.67
CA ILE A 56 5.68 -3.55 -28.20
C ILE A 56 4.17 -3.34 -28.38
N ARG A 57 3.52 -2.49 -27.57
CA ARG A 57 2.11 -2.09 -27.81
C ARG A 57 1.96 -1.33 -29.11
N ALA A 58 2.76 -0.29 -29.33
CA ALA A 58 2.74 0.46 -30.58
C ALA A 58 3.05 -0.43 -31.80
N GLU A 59 4.03 -1.33 -31.69
CA GLU A 59 4.38 -2.28 -32.75
C GLU A 59 3.23 -3.24 -33.06
N LEU A 60 2.57 -3.80 -32.03
CA LEU A 60 1.41 -4.68 -32.21
C LEU A 60 0.19 -3.97 -32.78
N ASP A 61 -0.06 -2.72 -32.37
CA ASP A 61 -1.16 -1.91 -32.90
C ASP A 61 -0.90 -1.50 -34.36
N ALA A 62 0.34 -1.22 -34.75
CA ALA A 62 0.73 -0.99 -36.15
C ALA A 62 0.51 -2.23 -37.02
N ILE A 63 0.90 -3.41 -36.54
CA ILE A 63 0.64 -4.69 -37.22
C ILE A 63 -0.86 -4.96 -37.36
N GLN A 64 -1.63 -4.69 -36.29
CA GLN A 64 -3.07 -4.96 -36.25
C GLN A 64 -3.88 -3.99 -37.13
N SER A 65 -3.54 -2.69 -37.11
CA SER A 65 -4.15 -1.68 -37.99
C SER A 65 -3.78 -1.91 -39.46
N GLY A 66 -2.55 -2.34 -39.74
CA GLY A 66 -2.17 -2.78 -41.08
C GLY A 66 -3.02 -3.95 -41.59
N ARG A 67 -3.47 -4.85 -40.70
CA ARG A 67 -4.27 -6.04 -41.04
C ARG A 67 -5.74 -5.75 -41.36
N SER A 68 -6.38 -4.79 -40.69
CA SER A 68 -7.84 -4.61 -40.78
C SER A 68 -8.29 -4.25 -42.20
N GLY A 69 -7.54 -3.43 -42.92
CA GLY A 69 -7.87 -3.00 -44.29
C GLY A 69 -7.69 -4.06 -45.38
N PHE A 70 -6.95 -5.15 -45.13
CA PHE A 70 -6.81 -6.24 -46.10
C PHE A 70 -7.94 -7.26 -46.02
N SER A 71 -8.63 -7.37 -44.88
CA SER A 71 -9.65 -8.41 -44.70
C SER A 71 -10.85 -8.24 -45.65
N GLU A 72 -11.32 -7.00 -45.83
CA GLU A 72 -12.42 -6.64 -46.74
C GLU A 72 -11.99 -6.80 -48.20
N LYS A 73 -10.83 -6.27 -48.58
CA LYS A 73 -10.27 -6.42 -49.94
C LYS A 73 -10.09 -7.87 -50.34
N ILE A 74 -9.61 -8.71 -49.42
CA ILE A 74 -9.47 -10.15 -49.64
C ILE A 74 -10.85 -10.82 -49.75
N ALA A 75 -11.85 -10.38 -48.99
CA ALA A 75 -13.21 -10.92 -49.08
C ALA A 75 -13.86 -10.59 -50.43
N GLU A 76 -13.81 -9.34 -50.88
CA GLU A 76 -14.30 -8.92 -52.19
C GLU A 76 -13.59 -9.65 -53.34
N ALA A 77 -12.25 -9.72 -53.28
CA ALA A 77 -11.47 -10.43 -54.27
C ALA A 77 -11.76 -11.94 -54.32
N LYS A 78 -12.15 -12.56 -53.18
CA LYS A 78 -12.59 -13.96 -53.11
C LYS A 78 -13.96 -14.17 -53.74
N VAL A 79 -14.90 -13.23 -53.58
CA VAL A 79 -16.22 -13.32 -54.24
C VAL A 79 -16.02 -13.36 -55.76
N LEU A 80 -15.26 -12.42 -56.30
CA LEU A 80 -14.94 -12.39 -57.74
C LEU A 80 -14.20 -13.65 -58.21
N TYR A 81 -13.30 -14.19 -57.39
CA TYR A 81 -12.63 -15.46 -57.68
C TYR A 81 -13.60 -16.65 -57.74
N LEU A 82 -14.55 -16.74 -56.80
CA LEU A 82 -15.57 -17.79 -56.79
C LEU A 82 -16.51 -17.67 -57.99
N GLU A 83 -16.95 -16.45 -58.32
CA GLU A 83 -17.75 -16.21 -59.52
C GLU A 83 -17.03 -16.62 -60.80
N LEU A 84 -15.73 -16.28 -60.94
CA LEU A 84 -14.93 -16.69 -62.10
C LEU A 84 -14.71 -18.20 -62.13
N LYS A 85 -14.56 -18.85 -60.97
CA LYS A 85 -14.47 -20.31 -60.86
C LYS A 85 -15.76 -20.96 -61.34
N GLU A 86 -16.92 -20.48 -60.91
CA GLU A 86 -18.23 -20.99 -61.33
C GLU A 86 -18.46 -20.77 -62.84
N LYS A 87 -18.16 -19.57 -63.36
CA LYS A 87 -18.21 -19.29 -64.80
C LYS A 87 -17.32 -20.24 -65.61
N LYS A 88 -16.10 -20.51 -65.10
CA LYS A 88 -15.17 -21.45 -65.71
C LYS A 88 -15.75 -22.86 -65.76
N GLU A 89 -16.18 -23.39 -64.61
CA GLU A 89 -16.78 -24.72 -64.53
C GLU A 89 -18.01 -24.84 -65.44
N HIS A 90 -18.91 -23.84 -65.44
CA HIS A 90 -20.09 -23.82 -66.30
C HIS A 90 -19.72 -23.80 -67.80
N ALA A 91 -18.68 -23.06 -68.19
CA ALA A 91 -18.21 -23.05 -69.58
C ALA A 91 -17.63 -24.41 -69.99
N TYR A 92 -16.88 -25.09 -69.11
CA TYR A 92 -16.37 -26.45 -69.36
C TYR A 92 -17.47 -27.51 -69.42
N THR A 93 -18.47 -27.46 -68.52
CA THR A 93 -19.60 -28.40 -68.54
C THR A 93 -20.44 -28.19 -69.79
N SER A 94 -20.73 -26.95 -70.17
CA SER A 94 -21.45 -26.62 -71.40
C SER A 94 -20.69 -27.13 -72.65
N LYS A 95 -19.37 -26.93 -72.73
CA LYS A 95 -18.55 -27.46 -73.83
C LYS A 95 -18.57 -29.00 -73.87
N THR A 96 -18.55 -29.66 -72.71
CA THR A 96 -18.63 -31.12 -72.62
C THR A 96 -20.00 -31.62 -73.08
N GLN A 97 -21.09 -30.95 -72.70
CA GLN A 97 -22.43 -31.27 -73.20
C GLN A 97 -22.55 -31.08 -74.72
N LEU A 98 -21.96 -30.00 -75.27
CA LEU A 98 -21.92 -29.79 -76.72
C LEU A 98 -21.15 -30.90 -77.46
N LYS A 99 -20.05 -31.41 -76.89
CA LYS A 99 -19.35 -32.59 -77.45
C LYS A 99 -20.24 -33.83 -77.49
N VAL A 100 -20.94 -34.13 -76.38
CA VAL A 100 -21.88 -35.25 -76.33
C VAL A 100 -23.01 -35.08 -77.35
N ASN A 101 -23.52 -33.86 -77.53
CA ASN A 101 -24.55 -33.56 -78.53
C ASN A 101 -24.01 -33.69 -79.97
N LEU A 102 -22.76 -33.29 -80.21
CA LEU A 102 -22.08 -33.49 -81.49
C LEU A 102 -21.95 -34.98 -81.82
N ASP A 103 -21.49 -35.79 -80.87
CA ASP A 103 -21.33 -37.23 -81.04
C ASP A 103 -22.67 -37.90 -81.33
N LYS A 104 -23.75 -37.49 -80.62
CA LYS A 104 -25.12 -37.94 -80.90
C LYS A 104 -25.62 -37.52 -82.28
N ALA A 105 -25.35 -36.30 -82.71
CA ALA A 105 -25.75 -35.81 -84.04
C ALA A 105 -25.00 -36.56 -85.17
N ILE A 106 -23.71 -36.86 -84.97
CA ILE A 106 -22.91 -37.67 -85.90
C ILE A 106 -23.41 -39.12 -85.92
N ALA A 107 -23.71 -39.72 -84.77
CA ALA A 107 -24.30 -41.05 -84.66
C ALA A 107 -25.68 -41.12 -85.33
N ALA A 108 -26.53 -40.12 -85.15
CA ALA A 108 -27.83 -40.02 -85.81
C ALA A 108 -27.68 -39.89 -87.34
N LYS A 109 -26.73 -39.07 -87.81
CA LYS A 109 -26.44 -38.92 -89.24
C LYS A 109 -25.92 -40.22 -89.86
N THR A 110 -25.04 -40.94 -89.17
CA THR A 110 -24.50 -42.22 -89.64
C THR A 110 -25.59 -43.30 -89.68
N ALA A 111 -26.41 -43.42 -88.63
CA ALA A 111 -27.57 -44.31 -88.61
C ALA A 111 -28.58 -43.97 -89.73
N HIS A 112 -28.84 -42.68 -89.99
CA HIS A 112 -29.69 -42.24 -91.10
C HIS A 112 -29.09 -42.59 -92.47
N ARG A 113 -27.76 -42.49 -92.62
CA ARG A 113 -27.08 -42.88 -93.86
C ARG A 113 -27.13 -44.39 -94.07
N GLU A 114 -26.96 -45.17 -93.00
CA GLU A 114 -27.08 -46.64 -93.04
C GLU A 114 -28.50 -47.09 -93.35
N SER A 115 -29.53 -46.47 -92.76
CA SER A 115 -30.92 -46.77 -93.06
C SER A 115 -31.26 -46.45 -94.52
N GLN A 116 -30.84 -45.28 -95.02
CA GLN A 116 -30.97 -44.91 -96.44
C GLN A 116 -30.27 -45.91 -97.36
N LYS A 117 -29.06 -46.37 -97.01
CA LYS A 117 -28.34 -47.41 -97.76
C LYS A 117 -29.12 -48.73 -97.76
N SER A 118 -29.60 -49.18 -96.59
CA SER A 118 -30.35 -50.43 -96.47
C SER A 118 -31.66 -50.41 -97.29
N VAL A 119 -32.35 -49.26 -97.34
CA VAL A 119 -33.55 -49.10 -98.19
C VAL A 119 -33.18 -49.15 -99.67
N ARG A 120 -32.06 -48.54 -100.08
CA ARG A 120 -31.57 -48.63 -101.46
C ARG A 120 -31.13 -50.05 -101.84
N ASP A 121 -30.58 -50.81 -100.90
CA ASP A 121 -30.18 -52.20 -101.11
C ASP A 121 -31.41 -53.15 -101.17
N GLN A 122 -32.50 -52.82 -100.47
CA GLN A 122 -33.76 -53.59 -100.48
C GLN A 122 -34.65 -53.33 -101.70
N VAL A 123 -34.62 -52.12 -102.28
CA VAL A 123 -35.49 -51.73 -103.39
C VAL A 123 -34.70 -51.66 -104.70
N SER A 124 -35.04 -52.52 -105.67
CA SER A 124 -34.36 -52.57 -106.97
C SER A 124 -34.63 -51.38 -107.90
N TYR A 125 -35.63 -50.56 -107.58
CA TYR A 125 -36.07 -49.42 -108.39
C TYR A 125 -35.62 -48.08 -107.78
N LYS A 126 -35.24 -47.13 -108.64
CA LYS A 126 -34.60 -45.87 -108.22
C LYS A 126 -35.58 -44.74 -107.89
N SER A 127 -36.79 -44.78 -108.46
CA SER A 127 -37.81 -43.75 -108.26
C SER A 127 -39.19 -44.38 -108.06
N VAL A 128 -40.08 -43.65 -107.38
CA VAL A 128 -41.48 -44.04 -107.16
C VAL A 128 -42.22 -44.15 -108.50
N GLU A 129 -41.88 -43.27 -109.44
CA GLU A 129 -42.44 -43.23 -110.79
C GLU A 129 -42.10 -44.49 -111.60
N ASP A 130 -40.88 -45.01 -111.46
CA ASP A 130 -40.47 -46.24 -112.16
C ASP A 130 -41.20 -47.47 -111.62
N VAL A 131 -41.47 -47.51 -110.31
CA VAL A 131 -42.28 -48.57 -109.69
C VAL A 131 -43.72 -48.51 -110.18
N ASP A 132 -44.28 -47.30 -110.30
CA ASP A 132 -45.65 -47.10 -110.78
C ASP A 132 -45.84 -47.50 -112.24
N LYS A 133 -44.87 -47.18 -113.11
CA LYS A 133 -44.86 -47.63 -114.51
C LYS A 133 -44.87 -49.16 -114.59
N ARG A 134 -44.02 -49.81 -113.79
CA ARG A 134 -43.94 -51.28 -113.77
C ARG A 134 -45.21 -51.94 -113.23
N ILE A 135 -45.84 -51.36 -112.20
CA ILE A 135 -47.12 -51.84 -111.69
C ILE A 135 -48.19 -51.71 -112.79
N ALA A 136 -48.23 -50.60 -113.52
CA ALA A 136 -49.19 -50.38 -114.60
C ALA A 136 -48.99 -51.38 -115.76
N GLU A 137 -47.74 -51.68 -116.14
CA GLU A 137 -47.42 -52.73 -117.12
C GLU A 137 -47.92 -54.10 -116.68
N LEU A 138 -47.62 -54.52 -115.44
CA LEU A 138 -48.05 -55.82 -114.92
C LEU A 138 -49.57 -55.92 -114.80
N GLN A 139 -50.25 -54.83 -114.42
CA GLN A 139 -51.71 -54.77 -114.41
C GLN A 139 -52.31 -54.84 -115.82
N HIS A 140 -51.63 -54.26 -116.81
CA HIS A 140 -52.03 -54.36 -118.21
C HIS A 140 -51.87 -55.80 -118.73
N ASP A 141 -50.75 -56.45 -118.44
CA ASP A 141 -50.49 -57.84 -118.78
C ASP A 141 -51.51 -58.79 -118.13
N GLN A 142 -51.89 -58.51 -116.88
CA GLN A 142 -52.94 -59.26 -116.17
C GLN A 142 -54.30 -59.18 -116.87
N ASN A 143 -54.65 -58.00 -117.40
CA ASN A 143 -55.96 -57.78 -118.01
C ASN A 143 -56.05 -58.26 -119.47
N THR A 144 -54.91 -58.38 -120.17
CA THR A 144 -54.89 -58.59 -121.63
C THR A 144 -54.38 -59.97 -122.05
N LYS A 145 -53.60 -60.66 -121.21
CA LYS A 145 -52.94 -61.92 -121.57
C LYS A 145 -53.52 -63.11 -120.81
N SER A 146 -53.86 -64.19 -121.52
CA SER A 146 -54.24 -65.46 -120.90
C SER A 146 -52.99 -66.18 -120.38
N MET A 147 -52.90 -66.36 -119.07
CA MET A 147 -51.76 -66.99 -118.39
C MET A 147 -52.20 -68.22 -117.59
N SER A 148 -51.26 -69.10 -117.23
CA SER A 148 -51.53 -70.20 -116.31
C SER A 148 -51.79 -69.67 -114.90
N LEU A 149 -52.59 -70.40 -114.11
CA LEU A 149 -52.93 -70.03 -112.72
C LEU A 149 -51.68 -69.80 -111.84
N THR A 150 -50.58 -70.51 -112.12
CA THR A 150 -49.30 -70.32 -111.41
C THR A 150 -48.60 -69.02 -111.80
N ALA A 151 -48.62 -68.66 -113.08
CA ALA A 151 -48.05 -67.41 -113.57
C ALA A 151 -48.84 -66.19 -113.10
N GLU A 152 -50.18 -66.26 -113.11
CA GLU A 152 -51.04 -65.19 -112.60
C GLU A 152 -50.82 -64.96 -111.08
N LYS A 153 -50.71 -66.04 -110.30
CA LYS A 153 -50.35 -65.95 -108.88
C LYS A 153 -48.97 -65.31 -108.65
N ASN A 154 -47.99 -65.60 -109.50
CA ASN A 154 -46.66 -64.99 -109.40
C ASN A 154 -46.69 -63.50 -109.78
N LEU A 155 -47.46 -63.14 -110.82
CA LEU A 155 -47.65 -61.75 -111.24
C LEU A 155 -48.34 -60.92 -110.15
N LEU A 156 -49.38 -61.47 -109.50
CA LEU A 156 -50.04 -60.82 -108.37
C LEU A 156 -49.09 -60.58 -107.19
N LYS A 157 -48.25 -61.58 -106.85
CA LYS A 157 -47.21 -61.42 -105.83
C LYS A 157 -46.18 -60.35 -106.21
N GLU A 158 -45.82 -60.25 -107.49
CA GLU A 158 -44.91 -59.20 -107.98
C GLU A 158 -45.54 -57.80 -107.83
N ILE A 159 -46.82 -57.63 -108.19
CA ILE A 159 -47.56 -56.36 -107.98
C ILE A 159 -47.62 -56.00 -106.48
N GLU A 160 -47.91 -56.96 -105.60
CA GLU A 160 -47.94 -56.73 -104.16
C GLU A 160 -46.56 -56.33 -103.61
N ASN A 161 -45.49 -57.02 -104.05
CA ASN A 161 -44.12 -56.68 -103.69
C ASN A 161 -43.72 -55.28 -104.18
N LEU A 162 -44.11 -54.90 -105.39
CA LEU A 162 -43.86 -53.56 -105.95
C LEU A 162 -44.64 -52.47 -105.20
N LYS A 163 -45.89 -52.73 -104.81
CA LYS A 163 -46.66 -51.80 -103.96
C LYS A 163 -46.03 -51.61 -102.59
N ALA A 164 -45.49 -52.68 -101.99
CA ALA A 164 -44.74 -52.59 -100.73
C ALA A 164 -43.44 -51.79 -100.92
N ALA A 165 -42.68 -52.05 -101.99
CA ALA A 165 -41.47 -51.30 -102.35
C ALA A 165 -41.76 -49.80 -102.59
N LYS A 166 -42.88 -49.47 -103.24
CA LYS A 166 -43.34 -48.08 -103.43
C LYS A 166 -43.49 -47.34 -102.10
N LYS A 167 -44.13 -47.98 -101.12
CA LYS A 167 -44.35 -47.39 -99.79
C LYS A 167 -43.03 -47.16 -99.04
N VAL A 168 -42.07 -48.08 -99.17
CA VAL A 168 -40.73 -47.94 -98.58
C VAL A 168 -39.95 -46.81 -99.25
N LEU A 169 -40.00 -46.72 -100.58
CA LEU A 169 -39.30 -45.69 -101.35
C LEU A 169 -39.88 -44.29 -101.12
N ALA A 170 -41.20 -44.16 -100.99
CA ALA A 170 -41.87 -42.89 -100.66
C ALA A 170 -41.44 -42.35 -99.29
N LYS A 171 -41.28 -43.23 -98.28
CA LYS A 171 -40.73 -42.85 -96.97
C LYS A 171 -39.27 -42.42 -97.08
N ALA A 172 -38.44 -43.20 -97.79
CA ALA A 172 -37.04 -42.85 -97.97
C ALA A 172 -36.82 -41.53 -98.73
N SER A 173 -37.71 -41.18 -99.68
CA SER A 173 -37.67 -39.88 -100.35
C SER A 173 -38.01 -38.71 -99.42
N ALA A 174 -38.98 -38.87 -98.50
CA ALA A 174 -39.28 -37.86 -97.49
C ALA A 174 -38.14 -37.69 -96.48
N ASP A 175 -37.39 -38.76 -96.21
CA ASP A 175 -36.24 -38.75 -95.31
C ASP A 175 -34.97 -38.15 -95.93
N LYS A 176 -34.89 -37.94 -97.26
CA LYS A 176 -33.71 -37.35 -97.91
C LYS A 176 -33.34 -35.97 -97.36
N ASP A 177 -34.35 -35.15 -97.06
CA ASP A 177 -34.16 -33.79 -96.56
C ASP A 177 -33.60 -33.77 -95.12
N ASN A 178 -33.71 -34.88 -94.38
CA ASN A 178 -33.16 -34.96 -93.02
C ASN A 178 -31.62 -34.99 -93.03
N GLY A 179 -30.98 -35.46 -94.12
CA GLY A 179 -29.52 -35.44 -94.26
C GLY A 179 -28.92 -34.03 -94.15
N ALA A 180 -29.48 -33.07 -94.91
CA ALA A 180 -29.05 -31.67 -94.87
C ALA A 180 -29.30 -31.02 -93.51
N LYS A 181 -30.39 -31.40 -92.82
CA LYS A 181 -30.68 -30.92 -91.46
C LYS A 181 -29.62 -31.38 -90.45
N PHE A 182 -29.12 -32.61 -90.57
CA PHE A 182 -28.02 -33.09 -89.72
C PHE A 182 -26.72 -32.34 -89.98
N ASP A 183 -26.42 -31.99 -91.23
CA ASP A 183 -25.23 -31.21 -91.58
C ASP A 183 -25.27 -29.81 -90.94
N VAL A 184 -26.39 -29.10 -91.11
CA VAL A 184 -26.59 -27.78 -90.47
C VAL A 184 -26.48 -27.90 -88.94
N SER A 185 -27.14 -28.89 -88.33
CA SER A 185 -27.08 -29.09 -86.88
C SER A 185 -25.65 -29.38 -86.37
N ILE A 186 -24.87 -30.17 -87.10
CA ILE A 186 -23.48 -30.46 -86.73
C ILE A 186 -22.62 -29.20 -86.84
N ASP A 187 -22.80 -28.40 -87.89
CA ASP A 187 -22.04 -27.17 -88.08
C ASP A 187 -22.40 -26.10 -87.04
N ASP A 188 -23.68 -25.99 -86.66
CA ASP A 188 -24.13 -25.13 -85.57
C ASP A 188 -23.51 -25.55 -84.22
N ILE A 189 -23.48 -26.86 -83.92
CA ILE A 189 -22.85 -27.38 -82.69
C ILE A 189 -21.34 -27.11 -82.70
N ARG A 190 -20.66 -27.25 -83.85
CA ARG A 190 -19.23 -26.92 -84.00
C ARG A 190 -18.97 -25.43 -83.79
N ALA A 191 -19.81 -24.56 -84.34
CA ALA A 191 -19.71 -23.12 -84.14
C ALA A 191 -19.90 -22.75 -82.66
N ALA A 192 -20.92 -23.32 -82.00
CA ALA A 192 -21.14 -23.15 -80.56
C ALA A 192 -19.95 -23.64 -79.71
N MET A 193 -19.31 -24.75 -80.10
CA MET A 193 -18.10 -25.25 -79.43
C MET A 193 -16.89 -24.31 -79.57
N LYS A 194 -16.72 -23.66 -80.74
CA LYS A 194 -15.65 -22.67 -80.95
C LYS A 194 -15.88 -21.45 -80.05
N ALA A 195 -17.09 -20.88 -80.07
CA ALA A 195 -17.45 -19.76 -79.18
C ALA A 195 -17.22 -20.09 -77.70
N LYS A 196 -17.64 -21.29 -77.26
CA LYS A 196 -17.37 -21.75 -75.88
C LYS A 196 -15.88 -21.94 -75.58
N SER A 197 -15.06 -22.24 -76.57
CA SER A 197 -13.61 -22.38 -76.38
C SER A 197 -12.94 -21.02 -76.13
N GLU A 198 -13.37 -19.98 -76.86
CA GLU A 198 -12.93 -18.60 -76.68
C GLU A 198 -13.39 -18.03 -75.33
N GLU A 199 -14.62 -18.35 -74.91
CA GLU A 199 -15.14 -18.00 -73.57
C GLU A 199 -14.29 -18.65 -72.47
N ILE A 200 -13.94 -19.94 -72.61
CA ILE A 200 -13.09 -20.65 -71.64
C ILE A 200 -11.70 -20.01 -71.54
N THR A 201 -11.08 -19.62 -72.66
CA THR A 201 -9.77 -18.97 -72.63
C THR A 201 -9.85 -17.63 -71.91
N ALA A 202 -10.84 -16.79 -72.25
CA ALA A 202 -11.03 -15.48 -71.61
C ALA A 202 -11.31 -15.60 -70.10
N VAL A 203 -12.20 -16.52 -69.70
CA VAL A 203 -12.51 -16.75 -68.27
C VAL A 203 -11.31 -17.34 -67.52
N THR A 204 -10.51 -18.18 -68.17
CA THR A 204 -9.30 -18.74 -67.54
C THR A 204 -8.22 -17.68 -67.32
N GLU A 205 -8.04 -16.76 -68.28
CA GLU A 205 -7.15 -15.61 -68.13
C GLU A 205 -7.60 -14.69 -66.99
N ALA A 206 -8.89 -14.32 -66.95
CA ALA A 206 -9.46 -13.53 -65.88
C ALA A 206 -9.32 -14.22 -64.50
N PHE A 207 -9.57 -15.52 -64.44
CA PHE A 207 -9.40 -16.32 -63.22
C PHE A 207 -7.95 -16.34 -62.73
N ASN A 208 -6.98 -16.51 -63.63
CA ASN A 208 -5.56 -16.50 -63.28
C ASN A 208 -5.10 -15.11 -62.82
N ALA A 209 -5.58 -14.04 -63.47
CA ALA A 209 -5.32 -12.67 -63.04
C ALA A 209 -5.90 -12.39 -61.64
N GLN A 210 -7.15 -12.81 -61.38
CA GLN A 210 -7.78 -12.65 -60.07
C GLN A 210 -7.07 -13.48 -58.98
N LYS A 211 -6.58 -14.67 -59.34
CA LYS A 211 -5.76 -15.48 -58.44
C LYS A 211 -4.45 -14.77 -58.09
N ALA A 212 -3.77 -14.17 -59.06
CA ALA A 212 -2.55 -13.40 -58.81
C ALA A 212 -2.81 -12.19 -57.90
N ILE A 213 -3.95 -11.50 -58.06
CA ILE A 213 -4.37 -10.42 -57.16
C ILE A 213 -4.60 -10.93 -55.73
N LEU A 214 -5.26 -12.09 -55.57
CA LEU A 214 -5.46 -12.70 -54.26
C LEU A 214 -4.15 -13.13 -53.60
N ASP A 215 -3.23 -13.70 -54.37
CA ASP A 215 -1.90 -14.10 -53.87
C ASP A 215 -1.09 -12.86 -53.45
N ALA A 216 -1.08 -11.80 -54.26
CA ALA A 216 -0.44 -10.53 -53.91
C ALA A 216 -1.03 -9.87 -52.66
N LEU A 217 -2.36 -9.77 -52.55
CA LEU A 217 -3.04 -9.24 -51.36
C LEU A 217 -2.73 -10.07 -50.11
N ARG A 218 -2.59 -11.39 -50.27
CA ARG A 218 -2.22 -12.28 -49.17
C ARG A 218 -0.77 -12.07 -48.75
N ASP A 219 0.14 -11.88 -49.69
CA ASP A 219 1.55 -11.61 -49.41
C ASP A 219 1.76 -10.24 -48.77
N GLU A 220 1.08 -9.20 -49.24
CA GLU A 220 1.04 -7.88 -48.59
C GLU A 220 0.47 -7.97 -47.16
N SER A 221 -0.61 -8.74 -46.97
CA SER A 221 -1.16 -8.99 -45.65
C SER A 221 -0.21 -9.78 -44.73
N ASN A 222 0.64 -10.65 -45.27
CA ASN A 222 1.63 -11.41 -44.48
C ASN A 222 2.89 -10.58 -44.19
N ALA A 223 3.27 -9.68 -45.09
CA ALA A 223 4.43 -8.79 -44.96
C ALA A 223 4.28 -7.78 -43.80
N GLY A 224 3.05 -7.50 -43.36
CA GLY A 224 2.76 -6.65 -42.20
C GLY A 224 3.16 -7.21 -40.83
N GLY A 225 4.14 -8.11 -40.73
CA GLY A 225 4.69 -8.58 -39.45
C GLY A 225 3.94 -9.74 -38.79
N ARG A 226 3.17 -10.55 -39.55
CA ARG A 226 2.44 -11.70 -39.01
C ARG A 226 3.35 -12.74 -38.32
N GLY A 227 4.58 -12.90 -38.81
CA GLY A 227 5.58 -13.79 -38.21
C GLY A 227 6.17 -13.25 -36.90
N ASP A 228 6.16 -11.93 -36.72
CA ASP A 228 6.71 -11.27 -35.53
C ASP A 228 5.63 -11.00 -34.47
N TYR A 229 4.35 -10.97 -34.86
CA TYR A 229 3.22 -10.82 -33.94
C TYR A 229 3.23 -11.84 -32.78
N PRO A 230 3.43 -13.16 -32.99
CA PRO A 230 3.54 -14.11 -31.88
C PRO A 230 4.75 -13.84 -30.97
N LYS A 231 5.90 -13.49 -31.55
CA LYS A 231 7.14 -13.20 -30.81
C LYS A 231 6.97 -11.97 -29.92
N LEU A 232 6.37 -10.90 -30.46
CA LEU A 232 6.06 -9.68 -29.71
C LEU A 232 5.06 -9.92 -28.57
N ILE A 233 4.10 -10.84 -28.76
CA ILE A 233 3.20 -11.24 -27.67
C ILE A 233 3.94 -12.03 -26.58
N GLU A 234 4.83 -12.95 -26.95
CA GLU A 234 5.65 -13.69 -26.00
C GLU A 234 6.59 -12.77 -25.23
N GLU A 235 7.25 -11.82 -25.91
CA GLU A 235 8.06 -10.78 -25.28
C GLU A 235 7.23 -9.92 -24.32
N ARG A 236 6.03 -9.49 -24.71
CA ARG A 236 5.12 -8.73 -23.83
C ARG A 236 4.74 -9.53 -22.58
N LYS A 237 4.46 -10.83 -22.73
CA LYS A 237 4.13 -11.71 -21.60
C LYS A 237 5.32 -11.87 -20.66
N ALA A 238 6.52 -12.08 -21.21
CA ALA A 238 7.76 -12.17 -20.43
C ALA A 238 8.05 -10.87 -19.67
N LEU A 239 7.95 -9.71 -20.32
CA LEU A 239 8.14 -8.40 -19.69
C LEU A 239 7.09 -8.11 -18.61
N LYS A 240 5.85 -8.57 -18.79
CA LYS A 240 4.82 -8.43 -17.75
C LYS A 240 5.20 -9.22 -16.50
N LEU A 241 5.67 -10.46 -16.66
CA LEU A 241 6.17 -11.28 -15.54
C LEU A 241 7.37 -10.63 -14.87
N GLU A 242 8.31 -10.07 -15.64
CA GLU A 242 9.47 -9.33 -15.11
C GLU A 242 9.04 -8.09 -14.33
N ILE A 243 8.08 -7.31 -14.84
CA ILE A 243 7.52 -6.15 -14.13
C ILE A 243 6.85 -6.58 -12.83
N ASP A 244 6.05 -7.65 -12.85
CA ASP A 244 5.38 -8.18 -11.67
C ASP A 244 6.41 -8.66 -10.63
N ASP A 245 7.47 -9.36 -11.05
CA ASP A 245 8.58 -9.76 -10.17
C ASP A 245 9.29 -8.54 -9.56
N ILE A 246 9.67 -7.54 -10.36
CA ILE A 246 10.28 -6.30 -9.86
C ILE A 246 9.36 -5.60 -8.85
N PHE A 247 8.05 -5.56 -9.09
CA PHE A 247 7.08 -5.03 -8.12
C PHE A 247 7.06 -5.82 -6.81
N THR A 248 7.09 -7.15 -6.87
CA THR A 248 7.16 -7.98 -5.66
C THR A 248 8.46 -7.76 -4.91
N GLN A 249 9.59 -7.62 -5.60
CA GLN A 249 10.89 -7.30 -5.00
C GLN A 249 10.88 -5.92 -4.33
N ILE A 250 10.36 -4.88 -4.99
CA ILE A 250 10.20 -3.54 -4.41
C ILE A 250 9.34 -3.60 -3.14
N LYS A 251 8.21 -4.31 -3.19
CA LYS A 251 7.32 -4.47 -2.03
C LYS A 251 8.01 -5.20 -0.88
N ALA A 252 8.69 -6.31 -1.16
CA ALA A 252 9.44 -7.08 -0.17
C ALA A 252 10.56 -6.25 0.47
N ARG A 253 11.31 -5.46 -0.32
CA ARG A 253 12.35 -4.55 0.17
C ARG A 253 11.80 -3.44 1.05
N ARG A 254 10.68 -2.83 0.68
CA ARG A 254 10.01 -1.81 1.50
C ARG A 254 9.47 -2.40 2.80
N GLN A 255 8.90 -3.61 2.75
CA GLN A 255 8.39 -4.31 3.92
C GLN A 255 9.53 -4.69 4.88
N LYS A 256 10.63 -5.27 4.37
CA LYS A 256 11.81 -5.60 5.18
C LYS A 256 12.40 -4.36 5.86
N PHE A 257 12.57 -3.27 5.10
CA PHE A 257 13.06 -2.02 5.68
C PHE A 257 12.12 -1.47 6.77
N LYS A 258 10.81 -1.59 6.59
CA LYS A 258 9.82 -1.21 7.60
C LYS A 258 9.94 -2.09 8.86
N GLU A 259 10.05 -3.41 8.71
CA GLU A 259 10.24 -4.35 9.82
C GLU A 259 11.53 -4.07 10.60
N ASP A 260 12.64 -3.86 9.89
CA ASP A 260 13.92 -3.51 10.51
C ASP A 260 13.84 -2.16 11.25
N ASN A 261 13.08 -1.21 10.70
CA ASN A 261 12.85 0.11 11.31
C ASN A 261 11.96 0.03 12.55
N ASP A 262 10.88 -0.75 12.48
CA ASP A 262 9.98 -1.01 13.60
C ASP A 262 10.73 -1.72 14.73
N ALA A 263 11.56 -2.72 14.42
CA ALA A 263 12.41 -3.42 15.39
C ALA A 263 13.41 -2.47 16.08
N TYR A 264 14.05 -1.59 15.32
CA TYR A 264 14.93 -0.55 15.85
C TYR A 264 14.22 0.37 16.84
N PHE A 265 13.05 0.90 16.48
CA PHE A 265 12.29 1.81 17.33
C PHE A 265 11.66 1.11 18.53
N GLN A 266 11.23 -0.14 18.40
CA GLN A 266 10.79 -0.98 19.53
C GLN A 266 11.94 -1.18 20.53
N GLY A 267 13.15 -1.50 20.05
CA GLY A 267 14.34 -1.62 20.91
C GLY A 267 14.66 -0.34 21.68
N ILE A 268 14.54 0.83 21.04
CA ILE A 268 14.71 2.14 21.70
C ILE A 268 13.63 2.40 22.75
N ARG A 269 12.36 2.11 22.43
CA ARG A 269 11.25 2.28 23.38
C ARG A 269 11.44 1.39 24.61
N ALA A 270 11.76 0.12 24.39
CA ALA A 270 12.05 -0.83 25.47
C ALA A 270 13.22 -0.36 26.34
N LYS A 271 14.31 0.16 25.74
CA LYS A 271 15.44 0.72 26.50
C LYS A 271 15.04 1.94 27.32
N ARG A 272 14.21 2.84 26.76
CA ARG A 272 13.72 4.03 27.47
C ARG A 272 12.78 3.65 28.62
N GLU A 273 11.91 2.69 28.41
CA GLU A 273 11.01 2.15 29.44
C GLU A 273 11.79 1.47 30.56
N ALA A 274 12.80 0.65 30.24
CA ALA A 274 13.68 0.05 31.24
C ALA A 274 14.46 1.11 32.04
N GLN A 275 14.99 2.15 31.39
CA GLN A 275 15.67 3.24 32.08
C GLN A 275 14.72 4.06 32.96
N LYS A 276 13.49 4.30 32.50
CA LYS A 276 12.46 4.99 33.29
C LYS A 276 12.09 4.15 34.53
N ALA A 277 11.84 2.86 34.36
CA ALA A 277 11.53 1.96 35.45
C ALA A 277 12.68 1.87 36.48
N ALA A 278 13.94 1.86 36.02
CA ALA A 278 15.10 1.90 36.91
C ALA A 278 15.16 3.21 37.72
N ARG A 279 14.95 4.37 37.08
CA ARG A 279 14.91 5.67 37.77
C ARG A 279 13.76 5.75 38.77
N ASP A 280 12.56 5.32 38.36
CA ASP A 280 11.37 5.34 39.23
C ASP A 280 11.60 4.44 40.48
N ALA A 281 12.30 3.31 40.32
CA ALA A 281 12.67 2.42 41.43
C ALA A 281 13.73 3.04 42.36
N GLU A 282 14.75 3.70 41.81
CA GLU A 282 15.75 4.44 42.59
C GLU A 282 15.11 5.60 43.37
N GLU A 283 14.24 6.39 42.74
CA GLU A 283 13.51 7.46 43.41
C GLU A 283 12.59 6.94 44.51
N ALA A 284 11.93 5.81 44.30
CA ALA A 284 11.10 5.17 45.33
C ALA A 284 11.95 4.69 46.53
N ALA A 285 13.14 4.12 46.28
CA ALA A 285 14.06 3.71 47.33
C ALA A 285 14.59 4.92 48.12
N ILE A 286 14.99 6.01 47.44
CA ILE A 286 15.46 7.24 48.08
C ILE A 286 14.35 7.87 48.93
N LYS A 287 13.11 7.92 48.42
CA LYS A 287 11.96 8.40 49.18
C LYS A 287 11.70 7.55 50.42
N ALA A 288 11.72 6.23 50.30
CA ALA A 288 11.56 5.33 51.44
C ALA A 288 12.67 5.51 52.50
N GLU A 289 13.93 5.69 52.09
CA GLU A 289 15.03 5.99 53.00
C GLU A 289 14.88 7.35 53.68
N PHE A 290 14.44 8.37 52.93
CA PHE A 290 14.20 9.71 53.48
C PHE A 290 13.06 9.70 54.49
N ASP A 291 11.95 9.06 54.16
CA ASP A 291 10.78 8.92 55.03
C ASP A 291 11.13 8.14 56.31
N ALA A 292 11.95 7.09 56.21
CA ALA A 292 12.45 6.35 57.37
C ALA A 292 13.36 7.20 58.27
N LYS A 293 14.25 8.02 57.69
CA LYS A 293 15.12 8.95 58.44
C LYS A 293 14.31 10.04 59.13
N LEU A 294 13.30 10.57 58.46
CA LEU A 294 12.40 11.58 59.00
C LEU A 294 11.59 11.01 60.17
N ALA A 295 11.02 9.81 60.02
CA ALA A 295 10.35 9.12 61.12
C ALA A 295 11.29 8.88 62.31
N ALA A 296 12.54 8.44 62.08
CA ALA A 296 13.51 8.27 63.14
C ALA A 296 13.84 9.60 63.84
N TYR A 297 14.03 10.68 63.09
CA TYR A 297 14.28 12.01 63.64
C TYR A 297 13.10 12.52 64.48
N GLU A 298 11.87 12.29 64.04
CA GLU A 298 10.66 12.61 64.81
C GLU A 298 10.61 11.82 66.12
N THR A 299 10.97 10.53 66.11
CA THR A 299 11.04 9.75 67.36
C THR A 299 12.13 10.23 68.32
N GLU A 300 13.27 10.73 67.82
CA GLU A 300 14.32 11.31 68.67
C GLU A 300 13.91 12.68 69.23
N LEU A 301 13.29 13.53 68.42
CA LEU A 301 12.73 14.80 68.89
C LEU A 301 11.65 14.60 69.96
N ALA A 302 10.79 13.59 69.80
CA ALA A 302 9.75 13.28 70.78
C ALA A 302 10.30 12.81 72.14
N LYS A 303 11.57 12.36 72.20
CA LYS A 303 12.25 12.01 73.47
C LYS A 303 12.81 13.24 74.21
N ILE A 304 13.01 14.37 73.52
CA ILE A 304 13.52 15.59 74.14
C ILE A 304 12.40 16.23 74.96
N HIS A 305 12.67 16.49 76.24
CA HIS A 305 11.71 17.16 77.12
C HIS A 305 11.40 18.57 76.58
N PRO A 306 10.14 19.03 76.54
CA PRO A 306 9.77 20.35 75.99
C PRO A 306 10.44 21.57 76.62
N PHE A 307 11.03 21.42 77.80
CA PHE A 307 11.78 22.46 78.51
C PHE A 307 13.26 22.11 78.76
N GLN A 308 13.82 21.19 77.98
CA GLN A 308 15.21 20.75 78.14
C GLN A 308 16.19 21.94 78.03
N ASP A 309 15.99 22.82 77.05
CA ASP A 309 16.82 24.01 76.85
C ASP A 309 16.78 24.96 78.06
N GLU A 310 15.61 25.20 78.65
CA GLU A 310 15.49 26.06 79.84
C GLU A 310 16.08 25.40 81.09
N GLN A 311 15.97 24.07 81.22
CA GLN A 311 16.60 23.32 82.31
C GLN A 311 18.13 23.37 82.22
N ASP A 312 18.68 23.20 81.03
CA ASP A 312 20.11 23.27 80.76
C ASP A 312 20.64 24.70 80.97
N LEU A 313 19.84 25.71 80.60
CA LEU A 313 20.15 27.11 80.87
C LEU A 313 20.16 27.40 82.38
N CYS A 314 19.15 26.95 83.13
CA CYS A 314 19.12 27.06 84.59
C CYS A 314 20.33 26.34 85.22
N HIS A 315 20.69 25.17 84.71
CA HIS A 315 21.85 24.43 85.19
C HIS A 315 23.17 25.18 84.91
N SER A 316 23.33 25.72 83.70
CA SER A 316 24.51 26.52 83.32
C SER A 316 24.65 27.77 84.19
N LEU A 317 23.53 28.41 84.56
CA LEU A 317 23.50 29.58 85.44
C LEU A 317 23.91 29.24 86.87
N VAL A 318 23.42 28.12 87.41
CA VAL A 318 23.83 27.63 88.74
C VAL A 318 25.33 27.34 88.75
N VAL A 319 25.83 26.59 87.76
CA VAL A 319 27.26 26.26 87.66
C VAL A 319 28.11 27.52 87.51
N TYR A 320 27.66 28.50 86.72
CA TYR A 320 28.34 29.77 86.55
C TYR A 320 28.43 30.55 87.87
N LEU A 321 27.32 30.72 88.59
CA LEU A 321 27.30 31.47 89.84
C LEU A 321 28.09 30.75 90.96
N GLU A 322 27.96 29.43 91.06
CA GLU A 322 28.73 28.64 92.03
C GLU A 322 30.23 28.70 91.73
N LYS A 323 30.65 28.60 90.46
CA LYS A 323 32.07 28.65 90.08
C LYS A 323 32.67 30.04 90.28
N THR A 324 31.97 31.10 89.85
CA THR A 324 32.48 32.47 89.86
C THR A 324 32.48 33.12 91.24
N TYR A 325 31.47 32.83 92.07
CA TYR A 325 31.34 33.38 93.42
C TYR A 325 31.59 32.36 94.53
N SER A 326 32.20 31.20 94.21
CA SER A 326 32.58 30.15 95.16
C SER A 326 33.28 30.68 96.42
N LYS A 327 34.20 31.64 96.27
CA LYS A 327 34.95 32.24 97.39
C LYS A 327 34.06 33.11 98.29
N ASP A 328 33.14 33.88 97.72
CA ASP A 328 32.24 34.76 98.46
C ASP A 328 31.07 34.00 99.08
N LEU A 329 30.62 32.92 98.44
CA LEU A 329 29.68 31.95 99.00
C LEU A 329 30.32 31.18 100.17
N HIS A 330 31.61 30.81 100.06
CA HIS A 330 32.35 30.25 101.19
C HIS A 330 32.58 31.26 102.32
N ALA A 331 32.83 32.54 102.01
CA ALA A 331 32.98 33.62 103.00
C ALA A 331 31.65 33.98 103.71
N ALA A 332 30.53 33.96 102.98
CA ALA A 332 29.19 34.10 103.56
C ALA A 332 28.78 32.87 104.39
N ALA A 333 29.20 31.66 103.98
CA ALA A 333 29.03 30.44 104.77
C ALA A 333 29.88 30.40 106.05
N THR A 334 30.97 31.17 106.13
CA THR A 334 31.83 31.27 107.34
C THR A 334 31.43 32.38 108.31
N ALA A 335 30.45 33.22 107.97
CA ALA A 335 29.82 34.19 108.87
C ALA A 335 28.60 33.62 109.64
N THR A 336 28.30 32.34 109.46
CA THR A 336 27.36 31.60 110.31
C THR A 336 27.96 30.23 110.57
N SER A 337 28.47 30.06 111.79
CA SER A 337 29.02 28.84 112.39
C SER A 337 30.38 28.32 111.89
N SER A 338 31.25 28.20 112.89
CA SER A 338 32.49 27.45 112.98
C SER A 338 32.33 25.97 112.64
N THR A 339 33.08 25.46 111.66
CA THR A 339 33.89 24.24 111.80
C THR A 339 34.76 24.00 110.57
N SER A 340 35.93 23.42 110.89
CA SER A 340 37.07 23.01 110.09
C SER A 340 36.81 22.21 108.79
N ALA A 341 37.87 22.20 107.97
CA ALA A 341 38.37 21.09 107.15
C ALA A 341 38.06 21.11 105.65
N GLU A 342 39.14 21.43 104.93
CA GLU A 342 39.44 21.20 103.52
C GLU A 342 38.94 19.85 103.02
N SER A 343 38.12 19.87 101.97
CA SER A 343 37.81 18.69 101.15
C SER A 343 38.64 18.72 99.86
N LYS A 344 39.31 17.58 99.67
CA LYS A 344 40.10 17.14 98.53
C LYS A 344 39.49 17.53 97.18
N VAL A 345 40.28 18.20 96.35
CA VAL A 345 40.08 18.19 94.89
C VAL A 345 40.50 16.82 94.39
N VAL A 346 39.53 15.95 94.14
CA VAL A 346 39.71 14.76 93.32
C VAL A 346 39.73 15.23 91.87
N SER A 347 40.90 15.19 91.25
CA SER A 347 41.04 15.28 89.80
C SER A 347 40.37 14.06 89.18
N LEU A 348 39.17 14.25 88.63
CA LEU A 348 38.56 13.31 87.71
C LEU A 348 39.44 13.25 86.45
N GLU A 349 40.11 12.12 86.29
CA GLU A 349 40.79 11.70 85.07
C GLU A 349 39.71 11.51 83.99
N LEU A 350 39.62 12.47 83.06
CA LEU A 350 38.81 12.32 81.86
C LEU A 350 39.66 11.55 80.85
N ASP A 351 39.64 10.23 81.03
CA ASP A 351 40.20 9.23 80.13
C ASP A 351 39.54 9.32 78.74
N GLY A 352 40.35 9.27 77.68
CA GLY A 352 39.87 8.83 76.37
C GLY A 352 39.63 9.83 75.22
N LEU A 353 40.09 11.09 75.27
CA LEU A 353 40.10 11.95 74.07
C LEU A 353 41.53 12.33 73.64
N GLN A 354 42.12 11.45 72.83
CA GLN A 354 43.35 11.71 72.09
C GLN A 354 43.04 12.63 70.89
N PRO A 355 43.56 13.88 70.84
CA PRO A 355 43.37 14.74 69.69
C PRO A 355 44.25 14.24 68.54
N LEU A 356 43.63 13.68 67.49
CA LEU A 356 44.33 13.41 66.24
C LEU A 356 44.83 14.72 65.64
N LYS A 357 46.14 14.80 65.52
CA LYS A 357 46.89 15.83 64.81
C LYS A 357 46.33 15.99 63.40
N ARG A 358 45.83 17.19 63.07
CA ARG A 358 45.64 17.61 61.68
C ARG A 358 47.02 17.84 61.09
N ALA A 359 47.33 17.11 60.02
CA ALA A 359 48.43 17.46 59.14
C ALA A 359 47.95 18.56 58.19
N ASP A 360 48.78 19.58 58.08
CA ASP A 360 48.63 20.77 57.27
C ASP A 360 48.69 20.44 55.77
N GLU A 361 47.76 21.00 54.99
CA GLU A 361 48.02 21.30 53.58
C GLU A 361 47.50 22.72 53.27
N GLU A 362 48.47 23.62 53.28
CA GLU A 362 48.67 24.80 52.45
C GLU A 362 47.58 25.11 51.40
N PHE A 363 46.73 26.10 51.69
CA PHE A 363 46.21 26.96 50.61
C PHE A 363 45.83 28.35 51.14
N PHE A 364 46.83 29.18 51.40
CA PHE A 364 46.61 30.63 51.56
C PHE A 364 47.82 31.45 51.08
N VAL A 365 47.71 32.03 49.88
CA VAL A 365 48.53 33.17 49.46
C VAL A 365 47.60 34.34 49.12
N GLY A 366 47.32 35.16 50.13
CA GLY A 366 46.68 36.47 50.00
C GLY A 366 47.50 37.51 50.76
N LYS A 367 48.41 38.20 50.05
CA LYS A 367 49.42 39.10 50.62
C LYS A 367 48.87 40.52 50.81
N LYS A 368 48.72 40.90 52.09
CA LYS A 368 49.25 42.13 52.73
C LYS A 368 48.66 43.50 52.35
N GLY A 369 47.69 43.96 53.15
CA GLY A 369 47.40 45.38 53.41
C GLY A 369 48.11 45.88 54.69
N LYS A 370 48.68 47.09 54.64
CA LYS A 370 49.57 47.68 55.66
C LYS A 370 48.90 48.95 56.20
N GLY A 371 48.59 49.01 57.50
CA GLY A 371 48.08 50.22 58.17
C GLY A 371 48.15 50.09 59.70
N LYS A 372 48.87 50.99 60.36
CA LYS A 372 49.36 50.90 61.74
C LYS A 372 48.66 51.94 62.63
N LYS A 373 48.04 51.47 63.71
CA LYS A 373 47.91 51.99 65.10
C LYS A 373 47.86 53.52 65.32
N PHE A 374 46.79 53.97 65.99
CA PHE A 374 46.87 55.00 67.03
C PHE A 374 46.45 54.40 68.37
N ALA A 375 47.26 54.65 69.40
CA ALA A 375 47.02 54.28 70.78
C ALA A 375 47.16 55.55 71.63
N HIS A 376 46.17 55.82 72.48
CA HIS A 376 46.39 56.54 73.73
C HIS A 376 45.43 55.94 74.77
N ALA A 377 46.03 55.33 75.79
CA ALA A 377 45.38 54.95 77.02
C ALA A 377 46.29 55.36 78.17
N ALA A 378 45.69 55.92 79.21
CA ALA A 378 46.02 55.85 80.64
C ALA A 378 45.53 57.15 81.31
N SER A 379 44.94 57.20 82.52
CA SER A 379 44.49 56.23 83.53
C SER A 379 44.10 57.07 84.78
N THR A 380 43.51 56.43 85.81
CA THR A 380 43.62 56.72 87.29
C THR A 380 42.43 57.59 87.83
N THR A 381 41.65 57.31 88.91
CA THR A 381 41.71 56.36 90.06
C THR A 381 40.42 56.34 90.94
N ASN A 382 40.10 55.16 91.52
CA ASN A 382 39.61 54.77 92.88
C ASN A 382 38.41 55.41 93.66
N SER A 383 37.47 54.55 94.12
CA SER A 383 37.22 54.19 95.55
C SER A 383 36.08 53.14 95.73
N LYS A 384 36.17 52.30 96.78
CA LYS A 384 35.34 51.10 97.08
C LYS A 384 33.97 51.42 97.70
N LYS A 385 32.91 50.75 97.20
CA LYS A 385 31.63 50.42 97.86
C LYS A 385 31.23 49.01 97.40
N ASP A 386 30.36 48.33 98.14
CA ASP A 386 29.86 46.96 97.89
C ASP A 386 30.03 46.50 96.45
N THR A 387 30.82 45.44 96.26
CA THR A 387 31.25 45.01 94.92
C THR A 387 30.02 44.64 94.10
N LYS A 388 29.61 45.55 93.23
CA LYS A 388 28.52 45.34 92.29
C LYS A 388 28.86 44.13 91.42
N VAL A 389 27.96 43.17 91.39
CA VAL A 389 28.15 41.96 90.58
C VAL A 389 27.98 42.35 89.11
N VAL A 390 29.05 42.20 88.33
CA VAL A 390 29.03 42.41 86.87
C VAL A 390 28.89 41.05 86.21
N LEU A 391 27.66 40.68 85.86
CA LEU A 391 27.40 39.49 85.05
C LEU A 391 27.64 39.82 83.57
N PRO A 392 28.24 38.91 82.78
CA PRO A 392 28.32 39.07 81.34
C PRO A 392 26.93 39.09 80.70
N LEU A 393 26.79 39.79 79.57
CA LEU A 393 25.51 40.01 78.89
C LEU A 393 24.75 38.71 78.57
N ALA A 394 25.46 37.63 78.24
CA ALA A 394 24.86 36.33 77.97
C ALA A 394 24.14 35.76 79.22
N GLN A 395 24.72 35.94 80.40
CA GLN A 395 24.15 35.48 81.66
C GLN A 395 22.93 36.34 82.03
N LEU A 396 23.01 37.66 81.82
CA LEU A 396 21.85 38.54 81.99
C LEU A 396 20.68 38.15 81.08
N GLN A 397 20.96 37.79 79.83
CA GLN A 397 19.95 37.29 78.90
C GLN A 397 19.39 35.93 79.35
N SER A 398 20.23 35.05 79.90
CA SER A 398 19.75 33.78 80.45
C SER A 398 18.88 33.94 81.71
N PHE A 399 19.17 34.92 82.57
CA PHE A 399 18.29 35.28 83.68
C PHE A 399 16.95 35.82 83.21
N SER A 400 16.96 36.64 82.15
CA SER A 400 15.74 37.18 81.52
C SER A 400 14.87 36.08 80.90
N THR A 401 15.46 35.13 80.18
CA THR A 401 14.74 33.99 79.56
C THR A 401 14.21 33.00 80.59
N VAL A 402 14.95 32.76 81.66
CA VAL A 402 14.47 32.01 82.83
C VAL A 402 13.47 32.85 83.64
N GLY A 403 13.32 34.16 83.41
CA GLY A 403 12.39 35.04 84.12
C GLY A 403 12.72 35.26 85.60
N LEU A 404 14.01 35.35 85.93
CA LEU A 404 14.52 35.67 87.27
C LEU A 404 15.35 36.96 87.22
N THR A 405 15.32 37.74 88.29
CA THR A 405 16.11 38.98 88.37
C THR A 405 17.57 38.66 88.70
N PRO A 406 18.55 39.24 87.97
CA PRO A 406 19.96 39.00 88.24
C PRO A 406 20.37 39.63 89.59
N PRO A 407 21.23 38.95 90.38
CA PRO A 407 21.69 39.49 91.66
C PRO A 407 22.58 40.71 91.43
N ALA A 408 22.18 41.87 91.97
CA ALA A 408 22.94 43.12 91.84
C ALA A 408 24.16 43.20 92.79
N VAL A 409 24.14 42.40 93.87
CA VAL A 409 25.12 42.41 94.96
C VAL A 409 25.53 40.98 95.28
N VAL A 410 26.79 40.78 95.69
CA VAL A 410 27.38 39.47 96.00
C VAL A 410 26.61 38.72 97.10
N SER A 411 26.06 39.43 98.09
CA SER A 411 25.24 38.84 99.16
C SER A 411 23.93 38.20 98.67
N ALA A 412 23.39 38.65 97.53
CA ALA A 412 22.16 38.12 96.94
C ALA A 412 22.40 36.88 96.05
N VAL A 413 23.66 36.49 95.81
CA VAL A 413 24.01 35.38 94.91
C VAL A 413 23.49 34.04 95.45
N ALA A 414 23.58 33.78 96.75
CA ALA A 414 23.06 32.53 97.35
C ALA A 414 21.54 32.38 97.19
N ALA A 415 20.79 33.46 97.41
CA ALA A 415 19.34 33.48 97.21
C ALA A 415 18.97 33.30 95.72
N SER A 416 19.74 33.88 94.81
CA SER A 416 19.53 33.68 93.37
C SER A 416 19.79 32.23 92.93
N ILE A 417 20.80 31.55 93.48
CA ILE A 417 21.06 30.13 93.19
C ILE A 417 19.90 29.25 93.64
N ALA A 418 19.34 29.50 94.84
CA ALA A 418 18.16 28.76 95.33
C ALA A 418 16.93 29.00 94.44
N ALA A 419 16.70 30.25 94.01
CA ALA A 419 15.60 30.58 93.11
C ALA A 419 15.75 29.93 91.71
N ILE A 420 16.97 29.86 91.17
CA ILE A 420 17.23 29.18 89.88
C ILE A 420 17.04 27.66 90.01
N LYS A 421 17.46 27.05 91.13
CA LYS A 421 17.23 25.61 91.39
C LYS A 421 15.74 25.28 91.51
N ALA A 422 14.98 26.10 92.24
CA ALA A 422 13.53 25.95 92.34
C ALA A 422 12.84 26.11 90.97
N LYS A 423 13.32 27.03 90.13
CA LYS A 423 12.78 27.23 88.78
C LYS A 423 13.17 26.11 87.81
N LYS A 424 14.34 25.49 87.97
CA LYS A 424 14.74 24.28 87.24
C LYS A 424 13.81 23.11 87.55
N GLU A 425 13.48 22.89 88.82
CA GLU A 425 12.52 21.86 89.24
C GLU A 425 11.11 22.16 88.71
N TRP A 426 10.72 23.45 88.69
CA TRP A 426 9.48 23.90 88.06
C TRP A 426 9.43 23.58 86.55
N PHE A 427 10.52 23.81 85.82
CA PHE A 427 10.64 23.44 84.40
C PHE A 427 10.75 21.91 84.18
N ALA A 428 11.11 21.12 85.19
CA ALA A 428 11.16 19.65 85.12
C ALA A 428 9.81 18.99 85.42
N ALA A 429 8.98 19.60 86.27
CA ALA A 429 7.62 19.16 86.52
C ALA A 429 6.66 19.55 85.39
N GLN A 430 7.03 20.55 84.58
CA GLN A 430 6.20 21.03 83.49
C GLN A 430 6.34 20.13 82.25
N THR A 431 5.36 19.26 82.03
CA THR A 431 5.35 18.33 80.88
C THR A 431 4.88 18.97 79.58
N ASP A 432 4.20 20.12 79.63
CA ASP A 432 3.67 20.81 78.46
C ASP A 432 4.09 22.29 78.41
N ARG A 433 4.70 22.68 77.29
CA ARG A 433 4.88 24.10 76.95
C ARG A 433 3.54 24.67 76.54
N GLN A 434 2.84 25.26 77.50
CA GLN A 434 1.66 26.06 77.23
C GLN A 434 2.06 27.24 76.31
N HIS A 435 1.70 27.10 75.02
CA HIS A 435 1.75 28.08 73.91
C HIS A 435 3.17 28.51 73.43
N ALA A 436 3.49 28.66 72.14
CA ALA A 436 2.69 28.74 70.92
C ALA A 436 3.44 28.08 69.75
N LYS A 437 2.75 27.17 69.07
CA LYS A 437 3.06 26.72 67.71
C LYS A 437 2.81 27.90 66.76
N PRO A 438 3.79 28.42 66.00
CA PRO A 438 3.44 29.11 64.77
C PRO A 438 2.88 28.04 63.84
N ALA A 439 1.56 28.02 63.73
CA ALA A 439 0.85 27.28 62.71
C ALA A 439 1.51 27.58 61.36
N ALA A 440 1.74 26.50 60.61
CA ALA A 440 2.07 26.51 59.20
C ALA A 440 1.38 27.69 58.51
N ALA A 441 2.17 28.59 57.94
CA ALA A 441 1.68 29.65 57.09
C ALA A 441 0.82 29.01 56.00
N ALA A 442 -0.49 29.16 56.16
CA ALA A 442 -1.49 28.73 55.22
C ALA A 442 -1.19 29.42 53.88
N ALA A 443 -0.73 28.63 52.91
CA ALA A 443 -0.65 29.04 51.53
C ALA A 443 -2.05 29.44 51.07
N PRO A 444 -2.24 30.64 50.47
CA PRO A 444 -3.52 31.02 49.91
C PRO A 444 -3.78 30.16 48.66
N THR A 445 -4.72 29.23 48.80
CA THR A 445 -5.44 28.55 47.72
C THR A 445 -6.02 29.59 46.76
N LYS A 446 -5.45 29.71 45.56
CA LYS A 446 -6.11 30.32 44.41
C LYS A 446 -6.96 29.28 43.69
N GLU A 447 -8.22 29.63 43.63
CA GLU A 447 -9.35 29.09 42.90
C GLU A 447 -9.04 28.45 41.54
N GLN A 448 -9.43 27.17 41.46
CA GLN A 448 -10.22 26.54 40.40
C GLN A 448 -10.54 27.42 39.17
N ALA A 449 -9.82 27.20 38.08
CA ALA A 449 -10.36 27.39 36.73
C ALA A 449 -11.29 26.20 36.44
N ALA A 450 -12.60 26.44 36.51
CA ALA A 450 -13.62 25.49 36.13
C ALA A 450 -13.47 25.12 34.65
N ALA A 451 -13.23 23.83 34.42
CA ALA A 451 -13.51 23.20 33.14
C ALA A 451 -15.02 23.24 32.86
N SER A 452 -15.38 23.54 31.62
CA SER A 452 -16.69 23.22 31.05
C SER A 452 -16.51 22.81 29.59
N PRO A 453 -17.42 21.97 29.06
CA PRO A 453 -17.04 20.70 28.46
C PRO A 453 -16.92 20.74 26.93
N ALA A 454 -16.22 19.73 26.42
CA ALA A 454 -16.18 19.36 25.01
C ALA A 454 -17.59 19.25 24.39
N LYS A 455 -17.85 20.02 23.32
CA LYS A 455 -18.76 19.61 22.24
C LYS A 455 -17.96 19.31 20.99
N LYS A 456 -18.21 18.12 20.46
CA LYS A 456 -17.64 17.54 19.25
C LYS A 456 -18.14 18.29 18.00
N ASN A 457 -17.23 18.42 17.03
CA ASN A 457 -17.43 18.56 15.58
C ASN A 457 -18.14 19.82 15.04
N ALA A 458 -17.36 20.88 14.79
CA ALA A 458 -17.66 21.85 13.73
C ALA A 458 -16.40 22.07 12.89
N LYS A 459 -16.50 21.89 11.56
CA LYS A 459 -15.41 22.14 10.61
C LYS A 459 -15.05 23.63 10.65
N PHE A 460 -13.77 23.93 10.79
CA PHE A 460 -13.22 25.28 10.71
C PHE A 460 -13.52 25.90 9.34
N ASN A 461 -14.11 27.09 9.31
CA ASN A 461 -14.50 27.80 8.11
C ASN A 461 -13.73 29.12 8.02
N ALA A 462 -12.82 29.24 7.05
CA ALA A 462 -11.88 30.36 6.94
C ALA A 462 -12.55 31.71 6.55
N ALA A 463 -13.85 31.71 6.28
CA ALA A 463 -14.63 32.89 5.93
C ALA A 463 -15.36 33.53 7.14
N ASP A 464 -15.24 32.94 8.34
CA ASP A 464 -15.90 33.48 9.54
C ASP A 464 -15.05 34.59 10.17
N GLN A 465 -15.55 35.83 10.10
CA GLN A 465 -14.86 37.07 10.49
C GLN A 465 -14.66 37.21 12.03
N GLY A 466 -15.07 36.20 12.81
CA GLY A 466 -14.82 36.12 14.26
C GLY A 466 -13.85 35.00 14.68
N ALA A 467 -13.29 34.23 13.74
CA ALA A 467 -12.45 33.06 14.05
C ALA A 467 -11.03 33.39 14.54
N PHE A 468 -10.62 34.65 14.52
CA PHE A 468 -9.34 35.11 15.07
C PHE A 468 -9.57 36.18 16.14
N PRO A 469 -9.10 35.98 17.38
CA PRO A 469 -9.13 37.02 18.39
C PRO A 469 -8.24 38.19 17.94
N SER A 470 -8.85 39.33 17.63
CA SER A 470 -8.12 40.52 17.19
C SER A 470 -7.32 41.11 18.35
N LEU A 471 -6.01 41.20 18.17
CA LEU A 471 -5.13 42.00 19.02
C LEU A 471 -5.38 43.48 18.70
N SER A 472 -5.92 44.20 19.68
CA SER A 472 -5.81 45.65 19.87
C SER A 472 -6.13 46.57 18.68
N GLY A 473 -7.36 47.09 18.68
CA GLY A 473 -7.78 48.44 18.27
C GLY A 473 -7.10 49.15 17.09
N ASN A 474 -7.79 49.19 15.94
CA ASN A 474 -8.19 50.45 15.30
C ASN A 474 -9.13 50.21 14.10
N ALA A 475 -9.91 51.25 13.78
CA ALA A 475 -11.07 51.25 12.90
C ALA A 475 -10.80 51.01 11.39
N ALA A 476 -11.89 50.65 10.71
CA ALA A 476 -12.03 50.33 9.30
C ALA A 476 -11.47 51.37 8.31
N THR A 477 -10.80 50.90 7.25
CA THR A 477 -10.77 51.55 5.93
C THR A 477 -10.80 50.51 4.81
N VAL A 478 -11.56 50.86 3.79
CA VAL A 478 -11.85 50.12 2.54
C VAL A 478 -10.59 50.03 1.66
N ALA A 479 -10.37 48.87 1.06
CA ALA A 479 -9.33 48.66 0.03
C ALA A 479 -9.80 49.16 -1.34
N PRO A 480 -8.93 49.81 -2.15
CA PRO A 480 -9.16 49.91 -3.58
C PRO A 480 -8.40 48.82 -4.36
N ASP A 481 -9.09 48.32 -5.38
CA ASP A 481 -8.68 47.34 -6.38
C ASP A 481 -7.38 47.72 -7.11
N ALA A 482 -6.56 46.70 -7.42
CA ALA A 482 -5.49 46.77 -8.40
C ALA A 482 -5.74 45.75 -9.51
N THR A 483 -6.20 46.29 -10.63
CA THR A 483 -6.43 45.71 -11.96
C THR A 483 -5.12 45.35 -12.67
N TRP A 484 -5.02 44.16 -13.29
CA TRP A 484 -4.26 43.95 -14.53
C TRP A 484 -4.89 42.84 -15.40
N ASP A 485 -5.48 43.32 -16.51
CA ASP A 485 -5.68 42.74 -17.84
C ASP A 485 -6.52 41.48 -18.14
N ARG A 486 -7.67 41.76 -18.78
CA ARG A 486 -8.38 40.89 -19.75
C ARG A 486 -8.51 41.62 -21.09
N LEU A 487 -8.16 40.95 -22.19
CA LEU A 487 -8.60 41.22 -23.57
C LEU A 487 -8.37 39.92 -24.38
N ALA A 488 -9.22 39.34 -25.24
CA ALA A 488 -10.66 39.30 -25.54
C ALA A 488 -10.92 37.96 -26.35
N PRO A 489 -11.98 37.73 -27.15
CA PRO A 489 -12.94 36.62 -26.96
C PRO A 489 -13.09 35.59 -28.12
N SER A 490 -13.75 34.43 -27.89
CA SER A 490 -14.33 33.58 -28.95
C SER A 490 -15.22 32.40 -28.44
N ALA A 491 -16.55 32.60 -28.45
CA ALA A 491 -17.65 31.67 -28.84
C ALA A 491 -17.79 30.24 -28.22
N PRO A 492 -18.90 29.50 -28.42
CA PRO A 492 -19.88 29.17 -27.37
C PRO A 492 -19.91 27.70 -26.95
N ALA A 493 -20.45 27.47 -25.74
CA ALA A 493 -20.63 26.17 -25.11
C ALA A 493 -21.62 25.27 -25.87
N VAL A 494 -21.15 24.07 -26.23
CA VAL A 494 -21.98 22.94 -26.64
C VAL A 494 -22.35 22.15 -25.37
N SER A 495 -23.64 22.05 -25.09
CA SER A 495 -24.23 21.20 -24.06
C SER A 495 -24.06 19.72 -24.45
N TYR A 496 -23.45 18.93 -23.57
CA TYR A 496 -23.35 17.48 -23.73
C TYR A 496 -24.56 16.83 -23.05
N GLU A 497 -25.52 16.37 -23.84
CA GLU A 497 -26.58 15.46 -23.42
C GLU A 497 -25.97 14.10 -23.11
N TYR A 498 -26.24 13.60 -21.90
CA TYR A 498 -25.85 12.27 -21.45
C TYR A 498 -27.01 11.32 -21.76
N ASN A 499 -26.96 10.62 -22.90
CA ASN A 499 -27.86 9.51 -23.17
C ASN A 499 -27.40 8.29 -22.37
N TYR A 500 -28.27 7.83 -21.48
CA TYR A 500 -28.13 6.61 -20.69
C TYR A 500 -29.18 5.62 -21.21
N GLU A 501 -28.81 4.81 -22.19
CA GLU A 501 -29.57 3.65 -22.64
C GLU A 501 -28.61 2.46 -22.70
N ASP A 502 -28.70 1.56 -21.71
CA ASP A 502 -29.17 0.20 -21.95
C ASP A 502 -29.05 -0.62 -20.66
N ALA A 503 -30.20 -0.98 -20.10
CA ALA A 503 -30.37 -2.07 -19.15
C ALA A 503 -31.46 -3.01 -19.71
N PRO A 504 -31.23 -4.34 -19.73
CA PRO A 504 -32.16 -5.28 -20.33
C PRO A 504 -33.36 -5.53 -19.40
N VAL A 505 -34.55 -5.51 -19.98
CA VAL A 505 -35.80 -5.90 -19.31
C VAL A 505 -36.27 -7.20 -19.94
N ASP A 506 -36.41 -8.21 -19.08
CA ASP A 506 -37.07 -9.51 -19.28
C ASP A 506 -38.60 -9.36 -19.48
N GLU A 507 -39.25 -10.49 -19.81
CA GLU A 507 -40.71 -10.79 -19.88
C GLU A 507 -41.30 -10.72 -21.31
N GLU A 508 -41.55 -11.86 -21.98
CA GLU A 508 -42.71 -12.78 -21.83
C GLU A 508 -44.09 -12.12 -22.01
N GLU A 509 -44.61 -12.16 -23.24
CA GLU A 509 -45.90 -12.75 -23.64
C GLU A 509 -46.09 -12.73 -25.17
#